data_AF-A0A3B9XQN6-F1
#
_entry.id   AF-A0A3B9XQN6-F1
#
_cell.length_a   1.000
_cell.length_b   1.000
_cell.length_c   1.000
_cell.angle_alpha   90.00
_cell.angle_beta   90.00
_cell.angle_gamma   90.00
#
_symmetry.space_group_name_H-M   'P 1'
#
loop_
_entity.id
_entity.type
_entity.pdbx_description
1 polymer ?
#
loop_
_entity_poly.entity_id
_entity_poly.type
_entity_poly.pdbx_seq_one_letter_code
_entity_poly.pdbx_strand_id
1 'polypeptide(L)'
;LFLYALDSSHGFTISWISNRNALLALLFGLLTLYFHCRWRDENRSILLLCALSSQLMALFSAELGISVFGYIGAYALFMDRKGPVKGVLAAIPYFVVIVIWWVIYKDAGFGAAHADAYYVDPATQPTAFVVAAIERLPVLLASQWGLIPADLYTLTPGHKQAYSVLCGLFLLFVLVPVCALLRRNKTTLFWLCGMVFSILPALAASPYDRLLLFPGIGAAGLLGHFMHMIWVKKERPGNTAMRFYTLTVFGILALFHLILAPLLLPVMTYSTKIMAEAVSDKPSYFDAVEDIANKRLVLFSPPLASSLAIAGLRFYRNEPMPERIWTITTLEGEFNTRADGHKMVITREGGFMANPTEESVRNLKKYPFKNGDRVELSGLTIEVSKTGSTGRPTELTLLFDNPVSSDQYQFLKWNPAVNRYEKFEIN
;
A
#
# COMPACT_ATOMS: atom_id res chain seq x y z
N LEU A 1 6.98 -19.04 -13.73
CA LEU A 1 7.64 -17.78 -14.15
C LEU A 1 6.91 -17.12 -15.32
N PHE A 2 6.66 -17.80 -16.45
CA PHE A 2 5.95 -17.19 -17.58
C PHE A 2 4.57 -16.61 -17.20
N LEU A 3 3.71 -17.40 -16.57
CA LEU A 3 2.39 -16.94 -16.06
C LEU A 3 2.50 -15.73 -15.13
N TYR A 4 3.51 -15.73 -14.25
CA TYR A 4 3.76 -14.62 -13.33
C TYR A 4 4.13 -13.34 -14.07
N ALA A 5 5.02 -13.43 -15.08
CA ALA A 5 5.45 -12.27 -15.84
C ALA A 5 4.31 -11.61 -16.65
N LEU A 6 3.25 -12.36 -16.96
CA LEU A 6 2.10 -11.88 -17.73
C LEU A 6 0.93 -11.38 -16.86
N ASP A 7 1.04 -11.49 -15.54
CA ASP A 7 -0.02 -11.12 -14.62
C ASP A 7 -0.26 -9.60 -14.66
N SER A 8 -1.49 -9.18 -14.99
CA SER A 8 -1.85 -7.77 -15.11
C SER A 8 -1.83 -7.01 -13.79
N SER A 9 -1.94 -7.71 -12.64
CA SER A 9 -1.87 -7.09 -11.31
C SER A 9 -0.53 -6.39 -11.06
N HIS A 10 0.52 -6.79 -11.79
CA HIS A 10 1.84 -6.17 -11.71
C HIS A 10 1.90 -4.79 -12.38
N GLY A 11 0.99 -4.49 -13.32
CA GLY A 11 1.06 -3.29 -14.16
C GLY A 11 1.16 -2.00 -13.36
N PHE A 12 0.32 -1.85 -12.32
CA PHE A 12 0.31 -0.68 -11.45
C PHE A 12 1.63 -0.52 -10.69
N THR A 13 2.17 -1.60 -10.13
CA THR A 13 3.45 -1.60 -9.41
C THR A 13 4.63 -1.24 -10.32
N ILE A 14 4.61 -1.70 -11.58
CA ILE A 14 5.67 -1.43 -12.55
C ILE A 14 5.69 0.05 -12.94
N SER A 15 4.53 0.65 -13.20
CA SER A 15 4.47 2.04 -13.67
C SER A 15 4.50 3.07 -12.54
N TRP A 16 3.94 2.78 -11.37
CA TRP A 16 3.88 3.75 -10.28
C TRP A 16 5.21 3.84 -9.52
N ILE A 17 5.92 4.96 -9.70
CA ILE A 17 7.26 5.17 -9.11
C ILE A 17 7.29 4.97 -7.59
N SER A 18 6.24 5.41 -6.89
CA SER A 18 6.16 5.32 -5.42
C SER A 18 5.98 3.90 -4.88
N ASN A 19 5.71 2.90 -5.73
CA ASN A 19 5.59 1.49 -5.34
C ASN A 19 6.67 0.59 -5.98
N ARG A 20 7.64 1.15 -6.70
CA ARG A 20 8.72 0.36 -7.32
C ARG A 20 9.66 -0.28 -6.31
N ASN A 21 9.72 0.25 -5.09
CA ASN A 21 10.43 -0.37 -3.97
C ASN A 21 9.89 -1.79 -3.66
N ALA A 22 8.63 -2.09 -3.97
CA ALA A 22 8.06 -3.43 -3.85
C ALA A 22 8.72 -4.44 -4.82
N LEU A 23 9.18 -4.00 -6.00
CA LEU A 23 9.92 -4.86 -6.95
C LEU A 23 11.30 -5.24 -6.39
N LEU A 24 11.98 -4.31 -5.73
CA LEU A 24 13.24 -4.59 -5.03
C LEU A 24 13.02 -5.55 -3.85
N ALA A 25 11.96 -5.32 -3.06
CA ALA A 25 11.59 -6.22 -1.98
C ALA A 25 11.32 -7.64 -2.49
N LEU A 26 10.60 -7.78 -3.61
CA LEU A 26 10.38 -9.08 -4.26
C LEU A 26 11.69 -9.71 -4.74
N LEU A 27 12.55 -8.97 -5.44
CA LEU A 27 13.84 -9.48 -5.95
C LEU A 27 14.67 -10.07 -4.80
N PHE A 28 14.90 -9.28 -3.75
CA PHE A 28 15.68 -9.71 -2.61
C PHE A 28 14.97 -10.79 -1.78
N GLY A 29 13.63 -10.79 -1.74
CA GLY A 29 12.84 -11.88 -1.18
C GLY A 29 13.02 -13.20 -1.94
N LEU A 30 13.00 -13.18 -3.28
CA LEU A 30 13.27 -14.37 -4.08
C LEU A 30 14.71 -14.86 -3.96
N LEU A 31 15.69 -13.95 -3.85
CA LEU A 31 17.08 -14.31 -3.54
C LEU A 31 17.20 -14.96 -2.15
N THR A 32 16.50 -14.44 -1.15
CA THR A 32 16.42 -15.02 0.19
C THR A 32 15.91 -16.46 0.13
N LEU A 33 14.80 -16.70 -0.58
CA LEU A 33 14.23 -18.03 -0.75
C LEU A 33 15.20 -18.95 -1.53
N TYR A 34 15.83 -18.45 -2.59
CA TYR A 34 16.81 -19.20 -3.38
C TYR A 34 17.99 -19.66 -2.52
N PHE A 35 18.62 -18.75 -1.78
CA PHE A 35 19.74 -19.07 -0.92
C PHE A 35 19.33 -19.95 0.26
N HIS A 36 18.12 -19.78 0.80
CA HIS A 36 17.56 -20.70 1.79
C HIS A 36 17.49 -22.13 1.24
N CYS A 37 16.85 -22.33 0.08
CA CYS A 37 16.75 -23.65 -0.54
C CYS A 37 18.14 -24.29 -0.74
N ARG A 38 19.11 -23.52 -1.27
CA ARG A 38 20.48 -24.01 -1.47
C ARG A 38 21.19 -24.30 -0.16
N TRP A 39 20.99 -23.49 0.88
CA TRP A 39 21.54 -23.78 2.21
C TRP A 39 20.99 -25.09 2.76
N ARG A 40 19.70 -25.37 2.55
CA ARG A 40 19.08 -26.62 3.01
C ARG A 40 19.57 -27.85 2.25
N ASP A 41 19.86 -27.70 0.96
CA ASP A 41 20.39 -28.78 0.12
C ASP A 41 21.91 -29.01 0.33
N GLU A 42 22.72 -27.94 0.42
CA GLU A 42 24.19 -28.02 0.47
C GLU A 42 24.78 -27.94 1.89
N ASN A 43 23.99 -27.51 2.87
CA ASN A 43 24.40 -27.35 4.27
C ASN A 43 25.60 -26.40 4.50
N ARG A 44 25.80 -25.41 3.62
CA ARG A 44 26.89 -24.42 3.70
C ARG A 44 26.42 -23.13 4.40
N SER A 45 27.03 -22.76 5.53
CA SER A 45 26.63 -21.58 6.32
C SER A 45 26.69 -20.26 5.57
N ILE A 46 27.58 -20.12 4.58
CA ILE A 46 27.65 -18.92 3.73
C ILE A 46 26.34 -18.66 2.99
N LEU A 47 25.60 -19.72 2.62
CA LEU A 47 24.31 -19.57 1.94
C LEU A 47 23.23 -19.07 2.89
N LEU A 48 23.26 -19.46 4.17
CA LEU A 48 22.40 -18.86 5.19
C LEU A 48 22.70 -17.37 5.36
N LEU A 49 23.98 -17.00 5.41
CA LEU A 49 24.39 -15.58 5.50
C LEU A 49 23.87 -14.80 4.27
N CYS A 50 24.07 -15.32 3.05
CA CYS A 50 23.52 -14.70 1.84
C CYS A 50 21.99 -14.56 1.90
N ALA A 51 21.28 -15.56 2.44
CA ALA A 51 19.84 -15.51 2.59
C ALA A 51 19.41 -14.42 3.58
N LEU A 52 20.05 -14.33 4.75
CA LEU A 52 19.73 -13.32 5.76
C LEU A 52 20.08 -11.90 5.29
N SER A 53 21.23 -11.73 4.62
CA SER A 53 21.60 -10.45 4.01
C SER A 53 20.61 -10.03 2.93
N SER A 54 20.16 -10.97 2.09
CA SER A 54 19.13 -10.68 1.09
C SER A 54 17.80 -10.30 1.76
N GLN A 55 17.41 -10.97 2.84
CA GLN A 55 16.19 -10.64 3.56
C GLN A 55 16.25 -9.21 4.12
N LEU A 56 17.39 -8.84 4.68
CA LEU A 56 17.60 -7.48 5.19
C LEU A 56 17.47 -6.44 4.07
N MET A 57 18.02 -6.70 2.88
CA MET A 57 17.84 -5.83 1.72
C MET A 57 16.38 -5.75 1.26
N ALA A 58 15.62 -6.85 1.38
CA ALA A 58 14.18 -6.83 1.09
C ALA A 58 13.44 -5.91 2.08
N LEU A 59 13.74 -6.00 3.38
CA LEU A 59 13.14 -5.17 4.43
C LEU A 59 13.55 -3.69 4.33
N PHE A 60 14.78 -3.40 3.92
CA PHE A 60 15.22 -2.03 3.63
C PHE A 60 14.61 -1.46 2.35
N SER A 61 14.07 -2.31 1.46
CA SER A 61 13.35 -1.86 0.28
C SER A 61 11.90 -1.51 0.62
N ALA A 62 11.16 -2.41 1.28
CA ALA A 62 9.77 -2.21 1.66
C ALA A 62 9.34 -3.14 2.81
N GLU A 63 8.33 -2.73 3.59
CA GLU A 63 7.68 -3.61 4.59
C GLU A 63 7.15 -4.91 3.96
N LEU A 64 6.78 -4.87 2.67
CA LEU A 64 6.38 -6.03 1.88
C LEU A 64 7.45 -7.14 1.87
N GLY A 65 8.72 -6.82 2.14
CA GLY A 65 9.80 -7.80 2.30
C GLY A 65 9.51 -8.87 3.36
N ILE A 66 8.67 -8.58 4.37
CA ILE A 66 8.21 -9.57 5.37
C ILE A 66 7.54 -10.77 4.70
N SER A 67 6.86 -10.58 3.57
CA SER A 67 6.13 -11.63 2.84
C SER A 67 6.99 -12.83 2.44
N VAL A 68 8.32 -12.65 2.28
CA VAL A 68 9.23 -13.77 2.01
C VAL A 68 9.21 -14.83 3.12
N PHE A 69 8.98 -14.41 4.37
CA PHE A 69 8.93 -15.33 5.50
C PHE A 69 7.78 -16.33 5.37
N GLY A 70 6.69 -15.94 4.70
CA GLY A 70 5.62 -16.86 4.35
C GLY A 70 6.07 -18.01 3.45
N TYR A 71 6.95 -17.75 2.48
CA TYR A 71 7.56 -18.79 1.64
C TYR A 71 8.57 -19.64 2.40
N ILE A 72 9.37 -19.04 3.29
CA ILE A 72 10.28 -19.80 4.16
C ILE A 72 9.48 -20.75 5.06
N GLY A 73 8.38 -20.29 5.64
CA GLY A 73 7.46 -21.11 6.43
C GLY A 73 6.83 -22.24 5.61
N ALA A 74 6.35 -21.94 4.39
CA ALA A 74 5.82 -22.98 3.50
C ALA A 74 6.90 -24.01 3.09
N TYR A 75 8.13 -23.56 2.81
CA TYR A 75 9.25 -24.45 2.51
C TYR A 75 9.55 -25.35 3.71
N ALA A 76 9.64 -24.76 4.91
CA ALA A 76 9.89 -25.48 6.15
C ALA A 76 8.90 -26.62 6.37
N LEU A 77 7.59 -26.37 6.15
CA LEU A 77 6.54 -27.36 6.40
C LEU A 77 6.49 -28.49 5.36
N PHE A 78 6.73 -28.18 4.08
CA PHE A 78 6.42 -29.13 3.00
C PHE A 78 7.64 -29.60 2.21
N MET A 79 8.71 -28.82 2.14
CA MET A 79 9.84 -29.05 1.23
C MET A 79 11.14 -29.42 1.95
N ASP A 80 11.30 -29.10 3.25
CA ASP A 80 12.53 -29.41 3.96
C ASP A 80 12.75 -30.93 4.09
N ARG A 81 13.82 -31.42 3.44
CA ARG A 81 14.21 -32.83 3.43
C ARG A 81 14.55 -33.36 4.82
N LYS A 82 14.96 -32.48 5.75
CA LYS A 82 15.29 -32.83 7.13
C LYS A 82 14.04 -32.87 8.04
N GLY A 83 12.85 -32.66 7.47
CA GLY A 83 11.56 -32.72 8.15
C GLY A 83 11.06 -31.36 8.66
N PRO A 84 9.75 -31.26 8.93
CA PRO A 84 9.09 -29.97 9.19
C PRO A 84 9.59 -29.27 10.45
N VAL A 85 9.88 -30.03 11.51
CA VAL A 85 10.43 -29.47 12.76
C VAL A 85 11.77 -28.79 12.51
N LYS A 86 12.69 -29.45 11.80
CA LYS A 86 14.00 -28.88 11.48
C LYS A 86 13.89 -27.71 10.50
N GLY A 87 12.89 -27.72 9.62
CA GLY A 87 12.56 -26.59 8.75
C GLY A 87 12.10 -25.37 9.54
N VAL A 88 11.19 -25.55 10.50
CA VAL A 88 10.68 -24.45 11.34
C VAL A 88 11.81 -23.87 12.19
N LEU A 89 12.67 -24.70 12.78
CA LEU A 89 13.86 -24.23 13.50
C LEU A 89 14.81 -23.46 12.58
N ALA A 90 14.95 -23.89 11.32
CA ALA A 90 15.74 -23.20 10.30
C ALA A 90 15.14 -21.86 9.86
N ALA A 91 13.86 -21.59 10.14
CA ALA A 91 13.21 -20.30 9.88
C ALA A 91 13.47 -19.26 10.99
N ILE A 92 13.88 -19.69 12.20
CA ILE A 92 14.09 -18.80 13.36
C ILE A 92 15.02 -17.61 13.06
N PRO A 93 16.19 -17.78 12.41
CA PRO A 93 17.07 -16.65 12.12
C PRO A 93 16.40 -15.56 11.27
N TYR A 94 15.55 -15.95 10.33
CA TYR A 94 14.80 -15.01 9.49
C TYR A 94 13.75 -14.23 10.28
N PHE A 95 13.09 -14.90 11.23
CA PHE A 95 12.15 -14.25 12.14
C PHE A 95 12.86 -13.24 13.04
N VAL A 96 14.03 -13.60 13.59
CA VAL A 96 14.84 -12.70 14.42
C VAL A 96 15.24 -11.44 13.65
N VAL A 97 15.67 -11.58 12.39
CA VAL A 97 15.98 -10.41 11.53
C VAL A 97 14.76 -9.50 11.35
N ILE A 98 13.58 -10.07 11.10
CA ILE A 98 12.33 -9.30 10.96
C ILE A 98 12.01 -8.56 12.25
N VAL A 99 12.10 -9.21 13.41
CA VAL A 99 11.79 -8.59 14.71
C VAL A 99 12.77 -7.47 15.02
N ILE A 100 14.08 -7.68 14.82
CA ILE A 100 15.09 -6.63 15.04
C ILE A 100 14.80 -5.42 14.14
N TRP A 101 14.58 -5.66 12.84
CA TRP A 101 14.22 -4.59 11.91
C TRP A 101 12.94 -3.87 12.33
N TRP A 102 11.90 -4.60 12.74
CA TRP A 102 10.62 -4.03 13.14
C TRP A 102 10.73 -3.16 14.39
N VAL A 103 11.52 -3.58 15.39
CA VAL A 103 11.78 -2.78 16.59
C VAL A 103 12.47 -1.47 16.23
N ILE A 104 13.55 -1.52 15.44
CA ILE A 104 14.26 -0.32 14.99
C ILE A 104 13.34 0.59 14.17
N TYR A 105 12.54 0.00 13.27
CA TYR A 105 11.60 0.71 12.42
C TYR A 105 10.55 1.47 13.24
N LYS A 106 9.98 0.82 14.26
CA LYS A 106 8.97 1.45 15.13
C LYS A 106 9.58 2.48 16.08
N ASP A 107 10.76 2.22 16.64
CA ASP A 107 11.46 3.16 17.54
C ASP A 107 11.86 4.46 16.83
N ALA A 108 12.25 4.37 15.55
CA ALA A 108 12.51 5.52 14.70
C ALA A 108 11.24 6.29 14.27
N GLY A 109 10.05 5.89 14.71
CA GLY A 109 8.79 6.57 14.42
C GLY A 109 8.19 6.28 13.04
N PHE A 110 8.67 5.23 12.35
CA PHE A 110 8.14 4.87 11.02
C PHE A 110 6.84 4.05 11.09
N GLY A 111 6.12 4.01 9.96
CA GLY A 111 4.87 3.29 9.77
C GLY A 111 3.63 4.20 9.80
N ALA A 112 2.45 3.58 9.69
CA ALA A 112 1.17 4.29 9.59
C ALA A 112 0.52 4.51 10.96
N ALA A 113 1.19 5.22 11.87
CA ALA A 113 0.66 5.48 13.21
C ALA A 113 -0.67 6.25 13.14
N HIS A 114 -1.65 5.81 13.92
CA HIS A 114 -2.98 6.41 14.03
C HIS A 114 -3.85 6.35 12.75
N ALA A 115 -3.37 5.80 11.64
CA ALA A 115 -4.07 5.72 10.35
C ALA A 115 -4.93 4.44 10.21
N ASP A 116 -5.57 4.00 11.30
CA ASP A 116 -6.30 2.73 11.40
C ASP A 116 -7.41 2.56 10.36
N ALA A 117 -7.93 3.68 9.84
CA ALA A 117 -8.93 3.70 8.78
C ALA A 117 -8.41 3.11 7.46
N TYR A 118 -7.11 3.22 7.20
CA TYR A 118 -6.45 2.72 5.99
C TYR A 118 -5.51 1.53 6.27
N TYR A 119 -4.80 1.55 7.41
CA TYR A 119 -3.85 0.52 7.83
C TYR A 119 -4.19 -0.04 9.22
N VAL A 120 -4.53 -1.33 9.30
CA VAL A 120 -4.80 -2.00 10.57
C VAL A 120 -3.54 -2.73 11.04
N ASP A 121 -2.84 -2.14 12.01
CA ASP A 121 -1.60 -2.69 12.54
C ASP A 121 -1.87 -3.93 13.44
N PRO A 122 -1.39 -5.13 13.06
CA PRO A 122 -1.62 -6.35 13.83
C PRO A 122 -0.99 -6.33 15.23
N ALA A 123 0.08 -5.55 15.45
CA ALA A 123 0.78 -5.49 16.74
C ALA A 123 0.02 -4.66 17.78
N THR A 124 -0.64 -3.58 17.34
CA THR A 124 -1.40 -2.69 18.24
C THR A 124 -2.89 -3.06 18.29
N GLN A 125 -3.40 -3.72 17.25
CA GLN A 125 -4.83 -3.99 17.06
C GLN A 125 -5.09 -5.40 16.52
N PRO A 126 -4.71 -6.46 17.25
CA PRO A 126 -4.79 -7.83 16.76
C PRO A 126 -6.21 -8.28 16.41
N THR A 127 -7.21 -7.88 17.20
CA THR A 127 -8.62 -8.24 16.95
C THR A 127 -9.18 -7.56 15.71
N ALA A 128 -8.96 -6.25 15.56
CA ALA A 128 -9.37 -5.51 14.38
C ALA A 128 -8.65 -6.03 13.12
N PHE A 129 -7.37 -6.40 13.25
CA PHE A 129 -6.62 -7.01 12.16
C PHE A 129 -7.23 -8.34 11.74
N VAL A 130 -7.59 -9.23 12.67
CA VAL A 130 -8.23 -10.52 12.32
C VAL A 130 -9.55 -10.29 11.58
N VAL A 131 -10.39 -9.37 12.04
CA VAL A 131 -11.65 -9.02 11.35
C VAL A 131 -11.39 -8.50 9.95
N ALA A 132 -10.46 -7.55 9.80
CA ALA A 132 -10.06 -7.02 8.51
C ALA A 132 -9.45 -8.11 7.60
N ALA A 133 -8.64 -9.01 8.15
CA ALA A 133 -8.01 -10.10 7.42
C ALA A 133 -9.05 -11.08 6.86
N ILE A 134 -10.10 -11.42 7.62
CA ILE A 134 -11.20 -12.29 7.14
C ILE A 134 -11.90 -11.67 5.92
N GLU A 135 -12.06 -10.35 5.91
CA GLU A 135 -12.72 -9.63 4.81
C GLU A 135 -11.77 -9.40 3.61
N ARG A 136 -10.50 -9.08 3.86
CA ARG A 136 -9.53 -8.68 2.83
C ARG A 136 -8.88 -9.87 2.13
N LEU A 137 -8.73 -11.01 2.83
CA LEU A 137 -8.12 -12.22 2.28
C LEU A 137 -8.85 -12.76 1.04
N PRO A 138 -10.18 -12.98 1.05
CA PRO A 138 -10.88 -13.46 -0.14
C PRO A 138 -10.82 -12.44 -1.28
N VAL A 139 -10.83 -11.13 -0.99
CA VAL A 139 -10.73 -10.09 -2.01
C VAL A 139 -9.40 -10.13 -2.74
N LEU A 140 -8.28 -10.10 -2.00
CA LEU A 140 -6.94 -10.11 -2.60
C LEU A 140 -6.66 -11.42 -3.35
N LEU A 141 -7.06 -12.57 -2.78
CA LEU A 141 -6.88 -13.84 -3.46
C LEU A 141 -7.78 -13.94 -4.69
N ALA A 142 -9.03 -13.45 -4.67
CA ALA A 142 -9.90 -13.48 -5.84
C ALA A 142 -9.29 -12.69 -7.00
N SER A 143 -8.71 -11.52 -6.70
CA SER A 143 -7.97 -10.74 -7.68
C SER A 143 -6.75 -11.46 -8.22
N GLN A 144 -5.97 -12.12 -7.34
CA GLN A 144 -4.82 -12.90 -7.77
C GLN A 144 -5.18 -14.02 -8.77
N TRP A 145 -6.39 -14.58 -8.69
CA TRP A 145 -6.87 -15.59 -9.65
C TRP A 145 -7.54 -14.98 -10.88
N GLY A 146 -7.63 -13.66 -10.97
CA GLY A 146 -7.70 -12.89 -12.22
C GLY A 146 -9.03 -12.21 -12.54
N LEU A 147 -10.17 -12.72 -12.05
CA LEU A 147 -11.47 -12.26 -12.56
C LEU A 147 -12.09 -11.08 -11.82
N ILE A 148 -11.63 -10.80 -10.60
CA ILE A 148 -12.29 -9.85 -9.69
C ILE A 148 -11.23 -8.89 -9.11
N PRO A 149 -11.07 -7.66 -9.64
CA PRO A 149 -10.01 -6.74 -9.21
C PRO A 149 -10.18 -6.29 -7.76
N ALA A 150 -9.11 -6.30 -6.95
CA ALA A 150 -9.21 -5.95 -5.53
C ALA A 150 -9.58 -4.47 -5.31
N ASP A 151 -9.20 -3.61 -6.24
CA ASP A 151 -9.44 -2.17 -6.24
C ASP A 151 -10.93 -1.80 -6.10
N LEU A 152 -11.84 -2.64 -6.61
CA LEU A 152 -13.29 -2.43 -6.49
C LEU A 152 -13.77 -2.46 -5.03
N TYR A 153 -13.02 -3.09 -4.13
CA TYR A 153 -13.32 -3.09 -2.70
C TYR A 153 -13.36 -1.67 -2.12
N THR A 154 -12.42 -0.82 -2.53
CA THR A 154 -12.35 0.56 -2.04
C THR A 154 -13.40 1.45 -2.72
N LEU A 155 -13.78 1.11 -3.97
CA LEU A 155 -14.77 1.84 -4.77
C LEU A 155 -16.23 1.49 -4.46
N THR A 156 -16.49 0.54 -3.55
CA THR A 156 -17.86 0.10 -3.20
C THR A 156 -18.26 0.54 -1.78
N PRO A 157 -18.72 1.79 -1.58
CA PRO A 157 -19.25 2.23 -0.29
C PRO A 157 -20.43 1.36 0.17
N GLY A 158 -20.43 0.97 1.45
CA GLY A 158 -21.57 0.31 2.10
C GLY A 158 -21.76 -1.19 1.85
N HIS A 159 -21.11 -1.80 0.85
CA HIS A 159 -21.34 -3.22 0.48
C HIS A 159 -20.08 -4.09 0.51
N LYS A 160 -19.05 -3.68 1.25
CA LYS A 160 -17.74 -4.37 1.31
C LYS A 160 -17.84 -5.85 1.72
N GLN A 161 -18.71 -6.16 2.68
CA GLN A 161 -18.96 -7.53 3.13
C GLN A 161 -19.56 -8.41 2.02
N ALA A 162 -20.56 -7.91 1.29
CA ALA A 162 -21.18 -8.64 0.18
C ALA A 162 -20.16 -8.90 -0.94
N TYR A 163 -19.32 -7.90 -1.24
CA TYR A 163 -18.25 -8.05 -2.22
C TYR A 163 -17.18 -9.08 -1.78
N SER A 164 -16.79 -9.07 -0.50
CA SER A 164 -15.90 -10.08 0.09
C SER A 164 -16.49 -11.49 0.00
N VAL A 165 -17.79 -11.66 0.28
CA VAL A 165 -18.49 -12.96 0.12
C VAL A 165 -18.47 -13.42 -1.33
N LEU A 166 -18.76 -12.54 -2.29
CA LEU A 166 -18.68 -12.86 -3.72
C LEU A 166 -17.26 -13.33 -4.12
N CYS A 167 -16.23 -12.64 -3.64
CA CYS A 167 -14.83 -13.02 -3.85
C CYS A 167 -14.54 -14.42 -3.26
N GLY A 168 -15.06 -14.71 -2.06
CA GLY A 168 -14.94 -16.02 -1.42
C GLY A 168 -15.61 -17.14 -2.23
N LEU A 169 -16.83 -16.90 -2.73
CA LEU A 169 -17.54 -17.86 -3.59
C LEU A 169 -16.79 -18.12 -4.90
N PHE A 170 -16.26 -17.07 -5.52
CA PHE A 170 -15.43 -17.18 -6.70
C PHE A 170 -14.15 -18.00 -6.43
N LEU A 171 -13.47 -17.74 -5.32
CA LEU A 171 -12.30 -18.50 -4.93
C LEU A 171 -12.58 -19.96 -4.69
N LEU A 172 -13.70 -20.28 -4.03
CA LEU A 172 -14.14 -21.68 -3.86
C LEU A 172 -14.38 -22.33 -5.23
N PHE A 173 -15.02 -21.61 -6.15
CA PHE A 173 -15.23 -22.10 -7.51
C PHE A 173 -13.91 -22.41 -8.24
N VAL A 174 -12.89 -21.56 -8.10
CA VAL A 174 -11.60 -21.77 -8.77
C VAL A 174 -10.76 -22.84 -8.06
N LEU A 175 -10.66 -22.79 -6.74
CA LEU A 175 -9.70 -23.58 -5.97
C LEU A 175 -10.13 -25.03 -5.72
N VAL A 176 -11.44 -25.34 -5.73
CA VAL A 176 -11.92 -26.71 -5.54
C VAL A 176 -11.29 -27.71 -6.53
N PRO A 177 -11.34 -27.50 -7.87
CA PRO A 177 -10.72 -28.42 -8.81
C PRO A 177 -9.19 -28.42 -8.75
N VAL A 178 -8.57 -27.27 -8.49
CA VAL A 178 -7.10 -27.16 -8.33
C VAL A 178 -6.64 -28.00 -7.14
N CYS A 179 -7.25 -27.82 -5.97
CA CYS A 179 -6.91 -28.54 -4.76
C CYS A 179 -7.28 -30.03 -4.85
N ALA A 180 -8.44 -30.37 -5.42
CA ALA A 180 -8.86 -31.77 -5.57
C ALA A 180 -7.84 -32.61 -6.36
N LEU A 181 -7.28 -32.02 -7.42
CA LEU A 181 -6.28 -32.68 -8.27
C LEU A 181 -4.89 -32.71 -7.61
N LEU A 182 -4.53 -31.63 -6.89
CA LEU A 182 -3.13 -31.39 -6.53
C LEU A 182 -2.79 -31.61 -5.05
N ARG A 183 -3.78 -31.83 -4.15
CA ARG A 183 -3.60 -31.89 -2.68
C ARG A 183 -2.59 -32.93 -2.18
N ARG A 184 -2.27 -33.95 -2.98
CA ARG A 184 -1.34 -35.02 -2.58
C ARG A 184 0.13 -34.67 -2.81
N ASN A 185 0.42 -33.58 -3.52
CA ASN A 185 1.78 -33.21 -3.88
C ASN A 185 2.32 -32.11 -2.94
N LYS A 186 3.45 -32.39 -2.27
CA LYS A 186 4.12 -31.45 -1.36
C LYS A 186 4.48 -30.13 -2.05
N THR A 187 4.88 -30.16 -3.32
CA THR A 187 5.17 -28.96 -4.11
C THR A 187 3.93 -28.09 -4.28
N THR A 188 2.76 -28.68 -4.43
CA THR A 188 1.49 -27.93 -4.46
C THR A 188 1.21 -27.26 -3.13
N LEU A 189 1.35 -28.01 -2.04
CA LEU A 189 1.14 -27.46 -0.69
C LEU A 189 2.12 -26.33 -0.40
N PHE A 190 3.36 -26.44 -0.84
CA PHE A 190 4.35 -25.36 -0.79
C PHE A 190 3.87 -24.10 -1.52
N TRP A 191 3.41 -24.20 -2.77
CA TRP A 191 2.95 -23.02 -3.51
C TRP A 191 1.65 -22.43 -2.94
N LEU A 192 0.72 -23.28 -2.51
CA LEU A 192 -0.54 -22.85 -1.88
C LEU A 192 -0.29 -22.13 -0.56
N CYS A 193 0.43 -22.78 0.36
CA CYS A 193 0.76 -22.18 1.64
C CYS A 193 1.71 -20.99 1.48
N GLY A 194 2.64 -21.02 0.52
CA GLY A 194 3.51 -19.89 0.21
C GLY A 194 2.69 -18.66 -0.20
N MET A 195 1.74 -18.81 -1.13
CA MET A 195 0.81 -17.75 -1.51
C MET A 195 0.04 -17.21 -0.29
N VAL A 196 -0.63 -18.09 0.46
CA VAL A 196 -1.48 -17.71 1.60
C VAL A 196 -0.69 -17.10 2.75
N PHE A 197 0.50 -17.61 3.08
CA PHE A 197 1.31 -17.06 4.16
C PHE A 197 1.96 -15.74 3.75
N SER A 198 2.37 -15.60 2.49
CA SER A 198 3.00 -14.37 1.99
C SER A 198 2.03 -13.18 1.88
N ILE A 199 0.72 -13.43 1.84
CA ILE A 199 -0.29 -12.37 1.75
C ILE A 199 -0.54 -11.69 3.10
N LEU A 200 -0.16 -12.33 4.22
CA LEU A 200 -0.51 -11.87 5.56
C LEU A 200 -0.11 -10.40 5.82
N PRO A 201 1.09 -9.92 5.46
CA PRO A 201 1.43 -8.51 5.64
C PRO A 201 0.51 -7.57 4.83
N ALA A 202 0.11 -7.96 3.63
CA ALA A 202 -0.77 -7.15 2.77
C ALA A 202 -2.18 -6.98 3.35
N LEU A 203 -2.64 -7.90 4.22
CA LEU A 203 -3.95 -7.81 4.87
C LEU A 203 -4.06 -6.63 5.85
N ALA A 204 -2.93 -6.05 6.27
CA ALA A 204 -2.92 -4.86 7.11
C ALA A 204 -3.42 -3.61 6.36
N ALA A 205 -3.26 -3.56 5.03
CA ALA A 205 -3.67 -2.42 4.20
C ALA A 205 -5.02 -2.67 3.51
N SER A 206 -5.62 -1.61 2.94
CA SER A 206 -6.76 -1.77 2.04
C SER A 206 -6.39 -2.65 0.82
N PRO A 207 -7.27 -3.54 0.36
CA PRO A 207 -7.02 -4.39 -0.82
C PRO A 207 -6.77 -3.59 -2.09
N TYR A 208 -5.65 -3.87 -2.74
CA TYR A 208 -5.26 -3.36 -4.04
C TYR A 208 -4.39 -4.40 -4.75
N ASP A 209 -4.53 -4.50 -6.07
CA ASP A 209 -3.78 -5.48 -6.88
C ASP A 209 -2.26 -5.30 -6.78
N ARG A 210 -1.81 -4.06 -6.54
CA ARG A 210 -0.39 -3.71 -6.38
C ARG A 210 0.33 -4.45 -5.24
N LEU A 211 -0.41 -5.05 -4.31
CA LEU A 211 0.11 -5.81 -3.17
C LEU A 211 0.39 -7.29 -3.50
N LEU A 212 0.04 -7.74 -4.70
CA LEU A 212 -0.03 -9.16 -5.06
C LEU A 212 1.29 -9.76 -5.58
N LEU A 213 2.39 -9.00 -5.60
CA LEU A 213 3.69 -9.48 -6.10
C LEU A 213 4.14 -10.81 -5.47
N PHE A 214 4.12 -10.92 -4.15
CA PHE A 214 4.53 -12.14 -3.45
C PHE A 214 3.50 -13.27 -3.61
N PRO A 215 2.20 -13.07 -3.29
CA PRO A 215 1.18 -14.09 -3.51
C PRO A 215 1.15 -14.65 -4.94
N GLY A 216 1.39 -13.79 -5.94
CA GLY A 216 1.39 -14.14 -7.35
C GLY A 216 2.42 -15.19 -7.73
N ILE A 217 3.56 -15.25 -7.01
CA ILE A 217 4.57 -16.31 -7.24
C ILE A 217 3.95 -17.69 -6.97
N GLY A 218 3.18 -17.81 -5.89
CA GLY A 218 2.55 -19.06 -5.48
C GLY A 218 1.34 -19.39 -6.33
N ALA A 219 0.52 -18.38 -6.66
CA ALA A 219 -0.59 -18.54 -7.60
C ALA A 219 -0.10 -19.03 -8.97
N ALA A 220 0.95 -18.40 -9.53
CA ALA A 220 1.53 -18.81 -10.80
C ALA A 220 2.16 -20.22 -10.74
N GLY A 221 2.78 -20.59 -9.61
CA GLY A 221 3.29 -21.95 -9.38
C GLY A 221 2.17 -22.99 -9.36
N LEU A 222 1.07 -22.71 -8.66
CA LEU A 222 -0.12 -23.58 -8.62
C LEU A 222 -0.79 -23.69 -9.98
N LEU A 223 -1.03 -22.56 -10.64
CA LEU A 223 -1.67 -22.52 -11.95
C LEU A 223 -0.84 -23.27 -13.00
N GLY A 224 0.48 -23.03 -13.03
CA GLY A 224 1.37 -23.76 -13.93
C GLY A 224 1.34 -25.28 -13.71
N HIS A 225 1.32 -25.71 -12.44
CA HIS A 225 1.20 -27.13 -12.11
C HIS A 225 -0.17 -27.70 -12.51
N PHE A 226 -1.25 -26.98 -12.23
CA PHE A 226 -2.61 -27.37 -12.62
C PHE A 226 -2.74 -27.54 -14.15
N MET A 227 -2.24 -26.57 -14.92
CA MET A 227 -2.24 -26.63 -16.38
C MET A 227 -1.39 -27.79 -16.90
N HIS A 228 -0.24 -28.05 -16.29
CA HIS A 228 0.61 -29.19 -16.64
C HIS A 228 -0.13 -30.52 -16.45
N MET A 229 -0.83 -30.70 -15.32
CA MET A 229 -1.58 -31.93 -15.05
C MET A 229 -2.70 -32.16 -16.06
N ILE A 230 -3.48 -31.12 -16.38
CA ILE A 230 -4.66 -31.23 -17.25
C ILE A 230 -4.30 -31.37 -18.74
N TRP A 231 -3.30 -30.61 -19.21
CA TRP A 231 -2.96 -30.49 -20.63
C TRP A 231 -1.83 -31.44 -21.05
N VAL A 232 -0.75 -31.51 -20.26
CA VAL A 232 0.45 -32.30 -20.62
C VAL A 232 0.31 -33.73 -20.12
N LYS A 233 0.04 -33.92 -18.83
CA LYS A 233 -0.13 -35.27 -18.25
C LYS A 233 -1.49 -35.89 -18.56
N LYS A 234 -2.48 -35.06 -18.91
CA LYS A 234 -3.88 -35.45 -19.15
C LYS A 234 -4.51 -36.17 -17.94
N GLU A 235 -4.00 -35.91 -16.74
CA GLU A 235 -4.53 -36.43 -15.48
C GLU A 235 -5.75 -35.61 -15.07
N ARG A 236 -6.91 -36.26 -14.97
CA ARG A 236 -8.21 -35.61 -14.75
C ARG A 236 -9.03 -36.44 -13.76
N PRO A 237 -9.97 -35.82 -13.02
CA PRO A 237 -10.89 -36.57 -12.18
C PRO A 237 -11.65 -37.65 -12.98
N GLY A 238 -11.82 -38.83 -12.40
CA GLY A 238 -12.57 -39.93 -13.03
C GLY A 238 -14.09 -39.66 -13.09
N ASN A 239 -14.62 -38.90 -12.13
CA ASN A 239 -16.03 -38.50 -12.11
C ASN A 239 -16.33 -37.46 -13.22
N THR A 240 -17.35 -37.70 -14.04
CA THR A 240 -17.71 -36.86 -15.20
C THR A 240 -18.03 -35.42 -14.84
N ALA A 241 -18.82 -35.18 -13.78
CA ALA A 241 -19.19 -33.82 -13.36
C ALA A 241 -17.95 -33.05 -12.88
N MET A 242 -17.13 -33.69 -12.05
CA MET A 242 -15.88 -33.09 -11.55
C MET A 242 -14.87 -32.85 -12.69
N ARG A 243 -14.82 -33.75 -13.67
CA ARG A 243 -14.00 -33.59 -14.87
C ARG A 243 -14.45 -32.39 -15.69
N PHE A 244 -15.75 -32.26 -15.97
CA PHE A 244 -16.29 -31.11 -16.70
C PHE A 244 -15.97 -29.81 -15.97
N TYR A 245 -16.27 -29.74 -14.67
CA TYR A 245 -15.95 -28.58 -13.84
C TYR A 245 -14.46 -28.21 -13.88
N THR A 246 -13.58 -29.20 -13.73
CA THR A 246 -12.12 -29.00 -13.79
C THR A 246 -11.68 -28.45 -15.15
N LEU A 247 -12.25 -28.95 -16.25
CA LEU A 247 -11.94 -28.47 -17.60
C LEU A 247 -12.50 -27.07 -17.85
N THR A 248 -13.67 -26.74 -17.32
CA THR A 248 -14.25 -25.40 -17.37
C THR A 248 -13.36 -24.40 -16.64
N VAL A 249 -12.96 -24.70 -15.40
CA VAL A 249 -12.05 -23.83 -14.63
C VAL A 249 -10.69 -23.71 -15.32
N PHE A 250 -10.15 -24.80 -15.86
CA PHE A 250 -8.94 -24.75 -16.68
C PHE A 250 -9.09 -23.82 -17.89
N GLY A 251 -10.20 -23.92 -18.64
CA GLY A 251 -10.46 -23.06 -19.79
C GLY A 251 -10.56 -21.58 -19.42
N ILE A 252 -11.28 -21.26 -18.34
CA ILE A 252 -11.42 -19.90 -17.82
C ILE A 252 -10.05 -19.34 -17.40
N LEU A 253 -9.29 -20.09 -16.61
CA LEU A 253 -7.98 -19.64 -16.13
C LEU A 253 -6.96 -19.54 -17.27
N ALA A 254 -7.00 -20.45 -18.24
CA ALA A 254 -6.13 -20.38 -19.42
C ALA A 254 -6.45 -19.14 -20.27
N LEU A 255 -7.73 -18.91 -20.56
CA LEU A 255 -8.17 -17.71 -21.28
C LEU A 255 -7.75 -16.45 -20.54
N PHE A 256 -7.99 -16.38 -19.23
CA PHE A 256 -7.64 -15.21 -18.45
C PHE A 256 -6.12 -15.00 -18.40
N HIS A 257 -5.36 -15.96 -17.88
CA HIS A 257 -3.94 -15.76 -17.57
C HIS A 257 -3.00 -15.84 -18.78
N LEU A 258 -3.40 -16.48 -19.89
CA LEU A 258 -2.58 -16.56 -21.11
C LEU A 258 -2.99 -15.56 -22.20
N ILE A 259 -4.19 -14.98 -22.14
CA ILE A 259 -4.69 -14.06 -23.17
C ILE A 259 -5.09 -12.73 -22.54
N LEU A 260 -6.07 -12.71 -21.64
CA LEU A 260 -6.60 -11.46 -21.11
C LEU A 260 -5.59 -10.70 -20.23
N ALA A 261 -4.90 -11.37 -19.30
CA ALA A 261 -3.91 -10.75 -18.42
C ALA A 261 -2.75 -10.10 -19.20
N PRO A 262 -2.11 -10.76 -20.19
CA PRO A 262 -1.14 -10.09 -21.07
C PRO A 262 -1.68 -8.85 -21.79
N LEU A 263 -2.94 -8.88 -22.24
CA LEU A 263 -3.59 -7.75 -22.91
C LEU A 263 -3.93 -6.62 -21.94
N LEU A 264 -4.30 -6.96 -20.71
CA LEU A 264 -4.61 -6.02 -19.63
C LEU A 264 -3.35 -5.40 -19.02
N LEU A 265 -2.21 -6.10 -19.03
CA LEU A 265 -0.98 -5.61 -18.41
C LEU A 265 -0.54 -4.23 -18.94
N PRO A 266 -0.49 -3.96 -20.26
CA PRO A 266 -0.23 -2.60 -20.77
C PRO A 266 -1.26 -1.57 -20.31
N VAL A 267 -2.54 -1.95 -20.24
CA VAL A 267 -3.63 -1.08 -19.78
C VAL A 267 -3.44 -0.72 -18.30
N MET A 268 -3.19 -1.72 -17.45
CA MET A 268 -2.92 -1.52 -16.02
C MET A 268 -1.63 -0.74 -15.79
N THR A 269 -0.62 -0.93 -16.64
CA THR A 269 0.61 -0.12 -16.62
C THR A 269 0.30 1.34 -16.97
N TYR A 270 -0.52 1.59 -18.00
CA TYR A 270 -0.89 2.94 -18.43
C TYR A 270 -1.85 3.65 -17.43
N SER A 271 -2.57 2.90 -16.60
CA SER A 271 -3.55 3.44 -15.64
C SER A 271 -2.97 4.53 -14.72
N THR A 272 -1.69 4.45 -14.36
CA THR A 272 -1.03 5.47 -13.52
C THR A 272 -0.89 6.80 -14.22
N LYS A 273 -0.74 6.81 -15.55
CA LYS A 273 -0.76 8.04 -16.35
C LYS A 273 -2.16 8.65 -16.35
N ILE A 274 -3.21 7.83 -16.50
CA ILE A 274 -4.60 8.31 -16.40
C ILE A 274 -4.86 8.93 -15.02
N MET A 275 -4.39 8.28 -13.95
CA MET A 275 -4.50 8.83 -12.59
C MET A 275 -3.70 10.12 -12.42
N ALA A 276 -2.52 10.23 -13.01
CA ALA A 276 -1.71 11.44 -12.97
C ALA A 276 -2.38 12.61 -13.71
N GLU A 277 -2.98 12.36 -14.87
CA GLU A 277 -3.73 13.36 -15.65
C GLU A 277 -5.00 13.84 -14.93
N ALA A 278 -5.55 13.02 -14.03
CA ALA A 278 -6.67 13.42 -13.17
C ALA A 278 -6.26 14.40 -12.04
N VAL A 279 -4.97 14.50 -11.72
CA VAL A 279 -4.45 15.46 -10.74
C VAL A 279 -4.08 16.74 -11.46
N SER A 280 -4.78 17.83 -11.16
CA SER A 280 -4.46 19.13 -11.75
C SER A 280 -3.07 19.59 -11.33
N ASP A 281 -2.27 20.04 -12.30
CA ASP A 281 -0.98 20.67 -12.08
C ASP A 281 -1.09 22.16 -11.75
N LYS A 282 -2.26 22.78 -12.00
CA LYS A 282 -2.50 24.21 -11.78
C LYS A 282 -2.13 24.70 -10.37
N PRO A 283 -2.42 23.97 -9.27
CA PRO A 283 -2.02 24.36 -7.92
C PRO A 283 -0.50 24.31 -7.65
N SER A 284 0.32 23.98 -8.66
CA SER A 284 1.78 24.04 -8.58
C SER A 284 2.39 25.27 -9.26
N TYR A 285 1.57 26.12 -9.90
CA TYR A 285 2.01 27.41 -10.47
C TYR A 285 1.69 28.55 -9.50
N PHE A 286 2.64 29.47 -9.39
CA PHE A 286 2.62 30.60 -8.45
C PHE A 286 3.04 31.88 -9.18
N ASP A 287 2.48 32.12 -10.37
CA ASP A 287 2.94 33.18 -11.29
C ASP A 287 2.85 34.58 -10.70
N ALA A 288 1.97 34.79 -9.70
CA ALA A 288 1.81 36.04 -8.99
C ALA A 288 2.85 36.27 -7.86
N VAL A 289 3.72 35.30 -7.59
CA VAL A 289 4.73 35.39 -6.52
C VAL A 289 6.09 35.72 -7.12
N GLU A 290 6.49 36.98 -6.96
CA GLU A 290 7.83 37.43 -7.32
C GLU A 290 8.88 36.87 -6.35
N ASP A 291 10.08 36.61 -6.87
CA ASP A 291 11.23 36.08 -6.11
C ASP A 291 10.88 34.85 -5.24
N ILE A 292 10.06 33.95 -5.80
CA ILE A 292 9.51 32.80 -5.08
C ILE A 292 10.58 31.97 -4.35
N ALA A 293 11.82 31.93 -4.86
CA ALA A 293 12.92 31.19 -4.26
C ALA A 293 13.26 31.63 -2.82
N ASN A 294 13.06 32.91 -2.51
CA ASN A 294 13.29 33.49 -1.18
C ASN A 294 11.99 33.61 -0.36
N LYS A 295 10.90 32.99 -0.83
CA LYS A 295 9.60 33.01 -0.15
C LYS A 295 9.29 31.69 0.55
N ARG A 296 8.47 31.78 1.59
CA ARG A 296 7.85 30.67 2.31
C ARG A 296 6.34 30.74 2.05
N LEU A 297 5.80 29.74 1.37
CA LEU A 297 4.40 29.74 0.95
C LEU A 297 3.51 29.14 2.05
N VAL A 298 2.45 29.86 2.43
CA VAL A 298 1.39 29.40 3.32
C VAL A 298 0.11 29.25 2.51
N LEU A 299 -0.27 28.01 2.21
CA LEU A 299 -1.32 27.67 1.27
C LEU A 299 -2.62 27.27 1.98
N PHE A 300 -3.73 27.81 1.49
CA PHE A 300 -5.07 27.51 1.96
C PHE A 300 -5.95 26.95 0.84
N SER A 301 -6.61 25.85 1.14
CA SER A 301 -7.62 25.19 0.31
C SER A 301 -7.18 24.72 -1.09
N PRO A 302 -5.90 24.38 -1.39
CA PRO A 302 -5.60 23.74 -2.65
C PRO A 302 -6.20 22.32 -2.71
N PRO A 303 -6.50 21.79 -3.91
CA PRO A 303 -6.95 20.41 -4.06
C PRO A 303 -5.95 19.44 -3.43
N LEU A 304 -6.43 18.50 -2.60
CA LEU A 304 -5.59 17.60 -1.80
C LEU A 304 -4.58 16.80 -2.63
N ALA A 305 -4.99 16.22 -3.75
CA ALA A 305 -4.07 15.44 -4.59
C ALA A 305 -2.96 16.32 -5.19
N SER A 306 -3.30 17.54 -5.60
CA SER A 306 -2.35 18.50 -6.15
C SER A 306 -1.40 19.03 -5.07
N SER A 307 -1.87 19.25 -3.85
CA SER A 307 -1.05 19.78 -2.75
C SER A 307 0.12 18.85 -2.39
N LEU A 308 -0.08 17.54 -2.50
CA LEU A 308 0.95 16.52 -2.33
C LEU A 308 1.98 16.50 -3.48
N ALA A 309 1.63 17.03 -4.65
CA ALA A 309 2.46 16.97 -5.86
C ALA A 309 3.21 18.28 -6.17
N ILE A 310 2.91 19.40 -5.49
CA ILE A 310 3.44 20.74 -5.81
C ILE A 310 4.96 20.74 -5.98
N ALA A 311 5.70 20.28 -4.96
CA ALA A 311 7.16 20.30 -4.98
C ALA A 311 7.72 19.41 -6.09
N GLY A 312 7.16 18.20 -6.26
CA GLY A 312 7.59 17.26 -7.29
C GLY A 312 7.36 17.77 -8.71
N LEU A 313 6.21 18.42 -8.96
CA LEU A 313 5.87 18.98 -10.27
C LEU A 313 6.77 20.15 -10.66
N ARG A 314 7.04 21.07 -9.73
CA ARG A 314 7.95 22.20 -10.00
C ARG A 314 9.40 21.71 -10.17
N PHE A 315 9.85 20.73 -9.38
CA PHE A 315 11.16 20.08 -9.56
C PHE A 315 11.28 19.46 -10.96
N TYR A 316 10.26 18.71 -11.39
CA TYR A 316 10.21 18.11 -12.74
C TYR A 316 10.30 19.15 -13.86
N ARG A 317 9.68 20.33 -13.67
CA ARG A 317 9.72 21.45 -14.64
C ARG A 317 10.96 22.34 -14.52
N ASN A 318 11.90 22.05 -13.63
CA ASN A 318 13.07 22.89 -13.31
C ASN A 318 12.68 24.34 -12.93
N GLU A 319 11.56 24.50 -12.24
CA GLU A 319 11.09 25.82 -11.78
C GLU A 319 11.73 26.20 -10.43
N PRO A 320 11.89 27.51 -10.13
CA PRO A 320 12.37 27.95 -8.83
C PRO A 320 11.53 27.37 -7.67
N MET A 321 12.22 26.88 -6.65
CA MET A 321 11.61 26.31 -5.45
C MET A 321 11.55 27.33 -4.31
N PRO A 322 10.39 27.55 -3.69
CA PRO A 322 10.34 28.33 -2.46
C PRO A 322 11.09 27.61 -1.35
N GLU A 323 11.53 28.37 -0.35
CA GLU A 323 12.25 27.84 0.80
C GLU A 323 11.38 26.83 1.56
N ARG A 324 10.07 27.11 1.67
CA ARG A 324 9.07 26.25 2.32
C ARG A 324 7.72 26.32 1.61
N ILE A 325 6.97 25.21 1.69
CA ILE A 325 5.56 25.12 1.28
C ILE A 325 4.79 24.48 2.42
N TRP A 326 3.85 25.21 3.00
CA TRP A 326 2.97 24.71 4.05
C TRP A 326 1.53 24.78 3.59
N THR A 327 0.92 23.61 3.36
CA THR A 327 -0.52 23.52 3.11
C THR A 327 -1.23 23.38 4.46
N ILE A 328 -1.89 24.45 4.91
CA ILE A 328 -2.56 24.48 6.22
C ILE A 328 -3.87 23.69 6.20
N THR A 329 -4.61 23.78 5.11
CA THR A 329 -5.87 23.05 4.90
C THR A 329 -6.11 22.83 3.43
N THR A 330 -6.70 21.68 3.07
CA THR A 330 -7.17 21.37 1.71
C THR A 330 -8.69 21.55 1.56
N LEU A 331 -9.38 21.81 2.67
CA LEU A 331 -10.82 22.03 2.68
C LEU A 331 -11.17 23.42 2.15
N GLU A 332 -12.15 23.48 1.25
CA GLU A 332 -12.77 24.71 0.76
C GLU A 332 -13.65 25.38 1.83
N GLY A 333 -14.04 26.63 1.62
CA GLY A 333 -14.92 27.39 2.52
C GLY A 333 -14.19 28.47 3.32
N GLU A 334 -14.95 29.19 4.12
CA GLU A 334 -14.44 30.33 4.89
C GLU A 334 -13.82 29.91 6.23
N PHE A 335 -12.81 30.68 6.62
CA PHE A 335 -12.13 30.58 7.90
C PHE A 335 -11.73 31.98 8.34
N ASN A 336 -11.74 32.21 9.65
CA ASN A 336 -11.35 33.50 10.22
C ASN A 336 -9.88 33.45 10.61
N THR A 337 -9.19 34.58 10.47
CA THR A 337 -7.79 34.72 10.85
C THR A 337 -7.58 35.95 11.72
N ARG A 338 -6.62 35.84 12.63
CA ARG A 338 -6.11 36.97 13.42
C ARG A 338 -4.62 36.79 13.59
N ALA A 339 -3.83 37.76 13.14
CA ALA A 339 -2.39 37.76 13.34
C ALA A 339 -1.94 38.78 14.39
N ASP A 340 -0.90 38.42 15.14
CA ASP A 340 -0.22 39.30 16.06
C ASP A 340 1.24 38.84 16.24
N GLY A 341 2.19 39.71 15.89
CA GLY A 341 3.61 39.40 15.91
C GLY A 341 3.94 38.13 15.12
N HIS A 342 4.41 37.09 15.81
CA HIS A 342 4.79 35.78 15.26
C HIS A 342 3.64 34.76 15.21
N LYS A 343 2.46 35.14 15.69
CA LYS A 343 1.33 34.24 15.89
C LYS A 343 0.21 34.55 14.90
N MET A 344 -0.35 33.51 14.29
CA MET A 344 -1.59 33.60 13.53
C MET A 344 -2.57 32.55 14.05
N VAL A 345 -3.74 33.00 14.49
CA VAL A 345 -4.85 32.11 14.88
C VAL A 345 -5.77 31.94 13.69
N ILE A 346 -6.17 30.72 13.41
CA ILE A 346 -7.09 30.37 12.33
C ILE A 346 -8.24 29.55 12.90
N THR A 347 -9.47 30.00 12.68
CA THR A 347 -10.68 29.36 13.22
C THR A 347 -11.62 28.97 12.08
N ARG A 348 -12.14 27.75 12.13
CA ARG A 348 -13.10 27.20 11.17
C ARG A 348 -14.16 26.38 11.89
N GLU A 349 -15.42 26.81 11.82
CA GLU A 349 -16.53 26.16 12.56
C GLU A 349 -16.72 24.69 12.17
N GLY A 350 -16.61 24.37 10.88
CA GLY A 350 -16.71 22.99 10.38
C GLY A 350 -15.48 22.12 10.68
N GLY A 351 -14.43 22.69 11.27
CA GLY A 351 -13.15 22.02 11.54
C GLY A 351 -12.24 21.86 10.32
N PHE A 352 -11.00 21.46 10.59
CA PHE A 352 -9.91 21.34 9.61
C PHE A 352 -9.72 19.91 9.04
N MET A 353 -10.62 18.97 9.35
CA MET A 353 -10.71 17.67 8.69
C MET A 353 -12.18 17.30 8.53
N ALA A 354 -12.61 16.98 7.31
CA ALA A 354 -14.04 16.76 7.05
C ALA A 354 -14.35 15.58 6.11
N ASN A 355 -13.39 15.10 5.32
CA ASN A 355 -13.65 14.07 4.31
C ASN A 355 -12.97 12.73 4.62
N PRO A 356 -13.50 11.59 4.11
CA PRO A 356 -12.92 10.26 4.36
C PRO A 356 -11.45 10.11 3.93
N THR A 357 -10.99 10.91 2.98
CA THR A 357 -9.59 10.89 2.52
C THR A 357 -8.66 11.55 3.53
N GLU A 358 -9.02 12.71 4.08
CA GLU A 358 -8.29 13.36 5.18
C GLU A 358 -8.34 12.54 6.47
N GLU A 359 -9.48 11.91 6.76
CA GLU A 359 -9.61 11.01 7.92
C GLU A 359 -8.91 9.65 7.69
N SER A 360 -8.46 9.34 6.47
CA SER A 360 -7.75 8.08 6.18
C SER A 360 -6.38 8.02 6.85
N VAL A 361 -5.75 9.18 7.08
CA VAL A 361 -4.42 9.28 7.72
C VAL A 361 -4.50 9.42 9.25
N ARG A 362 -5.71 9.59 9.82
CA ARG A 362 -5.93 9.57 11.27
C ARG A 362 -7.35 9.13 11.63
N ASN A 363 -7.45 8.08 12.42
CA ASN A 363 -8.70 7.62 13.01
C ASN A 363 -9.13 8.55 14.17
N LEU A 364 -9.92 9.56 13.87
CA LEU A 364 -10.41 10.54 14.86
C LEU A 364 -11.29 9.94 15.95
N LYS A 365 -11.93 8.78 15.72
CA LYS A 365 -12.73 8.12 16.76
C LYS A 365 -11.87 7.55 17.87
N LYS A 366 -10.65 7.11 17.54
CA LYS A 366 -9.73 6.47 18.49
C LYS A 366 -8.62 7.41 18.95
N TYR A 367 -8.14 8.26 18.05
CA TYR A 367 -7.07 9.22 18.29
C TYR A 367 -7.55 10.63 17.92
N PRO A 368 -8.55 11.16 18.67
CA PRO A 368 -8.97 12.54 18.50
C PRO A 368 -7.81 13.49 18.77
N PHE A 369 -7.81 14.66 18.14
CA PHE A 369 -6.92 15.72 18.58
C PHE A 369 -7.35 16.23 19.96
N LYS A 370 -6.38 16.76 20.69
CA LYS A 370 -6.58 17.44 21.97
C LYS A 370 -6.06 18.86 21.88
N ASN A 371 -6.62 19.73 22.72
CA ASN A 371 -6.08 21.08 22.89
C ASN A 371 -4.62 20.98 23.36
N GLY A 372 -3.72 21.71 22.70
CA GLY A 372 -2.28 21.69 22.95
C GLY A 372 -1.51 20.64 22.16
N ASP A 373 -2.17 19.81 21.34
CA ASP A 373 -1.44 18.96 20.37
C ASP A 373 -0.63 19.85 19.41
N ARG A 374 0.63 19.51 19.17
CA ARG A 374 1.55 20.30 18.34
C ARG A 374 2.16 19.48 17.21
N VAL A 375 2.37 20.15 16.07
CA VAL A 375 3.15 19.67 14.94
C VAL A 375 4.27 20.68 14.69
N GLU A 376 5.51 20.23 14.91
CA GLU A 376 6.71 21.03 14.71
C GLU A 376 7.22 20.84 13.27
N LEU A 377 7.27 21.92 12.50
CA LEU A 377 7.84 21.96 11.15
C LEU A 377 9.04 22.91 11.12
N SER A 378 9.90 22.77 10.11
CA SER A 378 11.01 23.71 9.93
C SER A 378 10.48 25.10 9.54
N GLY A 379 10.43 26.03 10.49
CA GLY A 379 10.00 27.42 10.31
C GLY A 379 8.57 27.74 10.75
N LEU A 380 7.82 26.75 11.25
CA LEU A 380 6.41 26.85 11.63
C LEU A 380 6.06 25.79 12.67
N THR A 381 5.47 26.19 13.80
CA THR A 381 4.79 25.28 14.73
C THR A 381 3.28 25.43 14.59
N ILE A 382 2.57 24.32 14.46
CA ILE A 382 1.10 24.29 14.41
C ILE A 382 0.59 23.70 15.72
N GLU A 383 -0.13 24.48 16.50
CA GLU A 383 -0.80 24.04 17.72
C GLU A 383 -2.32 23.93 17.49
N VAL A 384 -2.92 22.83 17.91
CA VAL A 384 -4.37 22.69 18.00
C VAL A 384 -4.86 23.41 19.25
N SER A 385 -5.38 24.62 19.09
CA SER A 385 -5.82 25.46 20.21
C SER A 385 -7.23 25.12 20.69
N LYS A 386 -8.09 24.67 19.77
CA LYS A 386 -9.46 24.24 20.10
C LYS A 386 -9.90 23.06 19.25
N THR A 387 -10.60 22.14 19.88
CA THR A 387 -11.27 21.01 19.23
C THR A 387 -12.78 21.10 19.37
N GLY A 388 -13.51 20.62 18.36
CA GLY A 388 -14.94 20.35 18.44
C GLY A 388 -15.27 19.10 19.26
N SER A 389 -16.56 18.79 19.41
CA SER A 389 -17.06 17.66 20.22
C SER A 389 -16.59 16.28 19.75
N THR A 390 -16.20 16.16 18.48
CA THR A 390 -15.69 14.91 17.87
C THR A 390 -14.16 14.83 17.85
N GLY A 391 -13.46 15.76 18.51
CA GLY A 391 -11.99 15.81 18.51
C GLY A 391 -11.37 16.34 17.21
N ARG A 392 -12.18 16.92 16.31
CA ARG A 392 -11.70 17.65 15.13
C ARG A 392 -11.15 19.01 15.56
N PRO A 393 -9.96 19.43 15.09
CA PRO A 393 -9.47 20.79 15.30
C PRO A 393 -10.43 21.80 14.66
N THR A 394 -10.85 22.80 15.43
CA THR A 394 -11.67 23.93 14.97
C THR A 394 -10.91 25.25 15.07
N GLU A 395 -9.82 25.28 15.82
CA GLU A 395 -8.90 26.40 15.90
C GLU A 395 -7.45 25.92 15.92
N LEU A 396 -6.63 26.53 15.08
CA LEU A 396 -5.19 26.30 14.98
C LEU A 396 -4.46 27.60 15.34
N THR A 397 -3.41 27.48 16.13
CA THR A 397 -2.42 28.54 16.32
C THR A 397 -1.18 28.19 15.52
N LEU A 398 -0.85 29.03 14.54
CA LEU A 398 0.39 28.97 13.77
C LEU A 398 1.41 29.90 14.43
N LEU A 399 2.58 29.36 14.79
CA LEU A 399 3.71 30.12 15.34
C LEU A 399 4.85 30.12 14.34
N PHE A 400 5.23 31.28 13.86
CA PHE A 400 6.24 31.47 12.82
C PHE A 400 7.57 31.94 13.42
N ASP A 401 8.68 31.52 12.83
CA ASP A 401 10.02 31.97 13.25
C ASP A 401 10.20 33.49 13.09
N ASN A 402 9.60 34.07 12.05
CA ASN A 402 9.57 35.51 11.79
C ASN A 402 8.17 36.08 12.03
N PRO A 403 8.01 37.40 12.23
CA PRO A 403 6.69 38.02 12.32
C PRO A 403 5.84 37.65 11.10
N VAL A 404 4.54 37.44 11.31
CA VAL A 404 3.56 37.10 10.27
C VAL A 404 3.54 38.14 9.14
N SER A 405 3.84 39.40 9.47
CA SER A 405 3.97 40.52 8.53
C SER A 405 5.26 40.54 7.72
N SER A 406 6.19 39.60 7.95
CA SER A 406 7.43 39.49 7.17
C SER A 406 7.13 39.26 5.70
N ASP A 407 7.84 39.98 4.84
CA ASP A 407 7.81 39.86 3.39
C ASP A 407 8.27 38.49 2.86
N GLN A 408 8.90 37.68 3.70
CA GLN A 408 9.29 36.30 3.40
C GLN A 408 8.07 35.37 3.27
N TYR A 409 6.97 35.66 3.98
CA TYR A 409 5.78 34.83 3.94
C TYR A 409 4.84 35.26 2.80
N GLN A 410 4.33 34.29 2.06
CA GLN A 410 3.32 34.50 1.03
C GLN A 410 2.09 33.66 1.35
N PHE A 411 1.03 34.33 1.79
CA PHE A 411 -0.25 33.71 2.14
C PHE A 411 -1.14 33.65 0.91
N LEU A 412 -1.54 32.44 0.53
CA LEU A 412 -2.22 32.18 -0.73
C LEU A 412 -3.45 31.29 -0.50
N LYS A 413 -4.62 31.72 -0.97
CA LYS A 413 -5.86 30.92 -0.97
C LYS A 413 -6.15 30.45 -2.39
N TRP A 414 -6.40 29.17 -2.55
CA TRP A 414 -6.79 28.61 -3.85
C TRP A 414 -8.22 29.03 -4.21
N ASN A 415 -8.40 29.57 -5.41
CA ASN A 415 -9.71 29.88 -5.96
C ASN A 415 -10.08 28.85 -7.03
N PRO A 416 -11.02 27.91 -6.75
CA PRO A 416 -11.38 26.85 -7.69
C PRO A 416 -12.14 27.37 -8.91
N ALA A 417 -12.80 28.54 -8.83
CA ALA A 417 -13.56 29.10 -9.96
C ALA A 417 -12.64 29.54 -11.11
N VAL A 418 -11.46 30.06 -10.78
CA VAL A 418 -10.46 30.54 -11.74
C VAL A 418 -9.22 29.66 -11.82
N ASN A 419 -9.14 28.61 -11.00
CA ASN A 419 -8.02 27.67 -10.89
C ASN A 419 -6.65 28.36 -10.73
N ARG A 420 -6.56 29.30 -9.79
CA ARG A 420 -5.33 30.00 -9.42
C ARG A 420 -5.31 30.32 -7.93
N TYR A 421 -4.11 30.57 -7.39
CA TYR A 421 -3.99 31.18 -6.08
C TYR A 421 -4.27 32.68 -6.14
N GLU A 422 -4.90 33.18 -5.09
CA GLU A 422 -5.08 34.60 -4.84
C GLU A 422 -4.40 34.95 -3.51
N LYS A 423 -3.84 36.16 -3.43
CA LYS A 423 -3.20 36.63 -2.20
C LYS A 423 -4.24 36.67 -1.09
N PHE A 424 -3.93 36.02 0.02
CA PHE A 424 -4.76 36.03 1.21
C PHE A 424 -4.30 37.15 2.12
N GLU A 425 -5.10 38.22 2.23
CA GLU A 425 -4.82 39.31 3.15
C GLU A 425 -5.11 38.86 4.59
N ILE A 426 -4.14 39.08 5.47
CA ILE A 426 -4.24 38.71 6.88
C ILE A 426 -4.79 39.89 7.66
N ASN A 427 -5.80 39.64 8.49
CA ASN A 427 -6.41 40.63 9.38
C ASN A 427 -5.71 40.74 10.73
#